data_AF-A0A7M3SAN0-F1
#
_entry.id   AF-A0A7M3SAN0-F1
#
_cell.length_a   1.000
_cell.length_b   1.000
_cell.length_c   1.000
_cell.angle_alpha   90.00
_cell.angle_beta   90.00
_cell.angle_gamma   90.00
#
_symmetry.space_group_name_H-M   'P 1'
#
loop_
_entity.id
_entity.type
_entity.pdbx_description
1 polymer ?
#
loop_
_entity_poly.entity_id
_entity_poly.type
_entity_poly.pdbx_seq_one_letter_code
_entity_poly.pdbx_strand_id
1 'polypeptide(L)'
;MTIGDRIKELREERKITQEELAKYINTTKQTIHKYENNIVTNIPSDKIEKLSEIFSVSPAFLMGWTTSQKEEVKISPLYEALEKLDIKEEELTEEEVSNIVNFINFMRSNKK
;
A
#
# COMPACT_ATOMS: atom_id res chain seq x y z
N MET A 1 -2.14 -13.55 -13.67
CA MET A 1 -0.82 -13.41 -13.02
C MET A 1 -0.96 -13.82 -11.57
N THR A 2 -0.26 -14.87 -11.17
CA THR A 2 -0.22 -15.42 -9.80
C THR A 2 0.75 -14.61 -8.93
N ILE A 3 0.80 -14.91 -7.63
CA ILE A 3 1.81 -14.36 -6.74
C ILE A 3 3.23 -14.76 -7.15
N GLY A 4 3.43 -16.02 -7.59
CA GLY A 4 4.73 -16.50 -8.05
C GLY A 4 5.22 -15.74 -9.27
N ASP A 5 4.33 -15.50 -10.23
CA ASP A 5 4.64 -14.70 -11.43
C ASP A 5 5.08 -13.28 -11.04
N ARG A 6 4.36 -12.62 -10.12
CA ARG A 6 4.70 -11.27 -9.63
C ARG A 6 6.04 -11.22 -8.91
N ILE A 7 6.33 -12.20 -8.05
CA ILE A 7 7.62 -12.29 -7.35
C ILE A 7 8.76 -12.40 -8.36
N LYS A 8 8.59 -13.25 -9.37
CA LYS A 8 9.60 -13.46 -10.41
C LYS A 8 9.85 -12.19 -11.22
N GLU A 9 8.79 -11.54 -11.68
CA GLU A 9 8.84 -10.29 -12.45
C GLU A 9 9.58 -9.19 -11.66
N LEU A 10 9.15 -8.92 -10.43
CA LEU A 10 9.77 -7.90 -9.57
C LEU A 10 11.24 -8.21 -9.24
N ARG A 11 11.58 -9.49 -9.07
CA ARG A 11 12.97 -9.92 -8.86
C ARG A 11 13.83 -9.64 -10.10
N GLU A 12 13.31 -9.95 -11.28
CA GLU A 12 14.01 -9.76 -12.56
C GLU A 12 14.16 -8.27 -12.91
N GLU A 13 13.14 -7.44 -12.63
CA GLU A 13 13.22 -5.98 -12.75
C GLU A 13 14.35 -5.38 -11.91
N ARG A 14 14.53 -5.91 -10.69
CA ARG A 14 15.62 -5.51 -9.79
C ARG A 14 16.97 -6.15 -10.10
N LYS A 15 17.03 -7.06 -11.07
CA LYS A 15 18.24 -7.76 -11.52
C LYS A 15 18.97 -8.52 -10.40
N ILE A 16 18.22 -9.08 -9.46
CA ILE A 16 18.78 -9.93 -8.39
C ILE A 16 18.48 -11.41 -8.67
N THR A 17 19.35 -12.29 -8.19
CA THR A 17 19.20 -13.74 -8.27
C THR A 17 18.22 -14.26 -7.21
N GLN A 18 17.70 -15.47 -7.41
CA GLN A 18 16.86 -16.15 -6.40
C GLN A 18 17.61 -16.36 -5.08
N GLU A 19 18.93 -16.54 -5.14
CA GLU A 19 19.79 -16.69 -3.96
C GLU A 19 19.89 -15.38 -3.16
N GLU A 20 20.04 -14.25 -3.85
CA GLU A 20 20.05 -12.93 -3.20
C GLU A 20 18.70 -12.59 -2.60
N LEU A 21 17.60 -12.81 -3.34
CA LEU A 21 16.24 -12.63 -2.81
C LEU A 21 16.00 -13.49 -1.55
N ALA A 22 16.46 -14.74 -1.57
CA ALA A 22 16.34 -15.64 -0.44
C ALA A 22 17.06 -15.09 0.81
N LYS A 23 18.27 -14.54 0.64
CA LYS A 23 19.04 -13.90 1.72
C LYS A 23 18.29 -12.70 2.30
N TYR A 24 17.73 -11.84 1.45
CA TYR A 24 17.02 -10.64 1.91
C TYR A 24 15.80 -10.97 2.77
N ILE A 25 15.00 -11.99 2.41
CA ILE A 25 13.80 -12.37 3.18
C ILE A 25 14.06 -13.47 4.21
N ASN A 26 15.33 -13.82 4.48
CA ASN A 26 15.75 -14.89 5.39
C ASN A 26 15.05 -16.22 5.09
N THR A 27 15.30 -16.77 3.89
CA THR A 27 14.84 -18.08 3.44
C THR A 27 15.90 -18.74 2.55
N THR A 28 15.55 -19.80 1.83
CA THR A 28 16.45 -20.51 0.92
C THR A 28 16.10 -20.25 -0.56
N LYS A 29 17.08 -20.38 -1.45
CA LYS A 29 16.87 -20.32 -2.91
C LYS A 29 15.81 -21.31 -3.38
N GLN A 30 15.77 -22.50 -2.80
CA GLN A 30 14.77 -23.53 -3.12
C GLN A 30 13.36 -23.05 -2.77
N THR A 31 13.19 -22.32 -1.67
CA THR A 31 11.91 -21.73 -1.29
C THR A 31 11.48 -20.65 -2.28
N ILE A 32 12.39 -19.75 -2.68
CA ILE A 32 12.11 -18.74 -3.71
C ILE A 32 11.71 -19.40 -5.04
N HIS A 33 12.44 -20.43 -5.47
CA HIS A 33 12.09 -21.20 -6.65
C HIS A 33 10.67 -21.79 -6.56
N LYS A 34 10.29 -22.36 -5.41
CA LYS A 34 8.94 -22.89 -5.19
C LYS A 34 7.87 -21.81 -5.26
N TYR A 35 8.15 -20.60 -4.75
CA TYR A 35 7.24 -19.46 -4.85
C TYR A 35 7.07 -19.02 -6.31
N GLU A 36 8.17 -18.75 -7.01
CA GLU A 36 8.17 -18.25 -8.41
C GLU A 36 7.55 -19.23 -9.41
N ASN A 37 7.58 -20.53 -9.11
CA ASN A 37 6.98 -21.58 -9.95
C ASN A 37 5.61 -22.05 -9.45
N ASN A 38 4.98 -21.31 -8.52
CA ASN A 38 3.64 -21.62 -7.99
C ASN A 38 3.50 -23.01 -7.34
N ILE A 39 4.62 -23.62 -6.92
CA ILE A 39 4.63 -24.89 -6.18
C ILE A 39 4.14 -24.67 -4.75
N VAL A 40 4.48 -23.52 -4.16
CA VAL A 40 3.97 -23.07 -2.87
C VAL A 40 3.32 -21.71 -3.05
N THR A 41 2.00 -21.67 -2.90
CA THR A 41 1.20 -20.44 -3.00
C THR A 41 0.78 -19.89 -1.63
N ASN A 42 0.78 -20.73 -0.60
CA ASN A 42 0.53 -20.31 0.78
C ASN A 42 1.83 -19.77 1.42
N ILE A 43 2.21 -18.55 1.02
CA ILE A 43 3.40 -17.86 1.52
C ILE A 43 3.07 -17.22 2.87
N PRO A 44 3.89 -17.43 3.92
CA PRO A 44 3.68 -16.81 5.23
C PRO A 44 3.63 -15.27 5.14
N SER A 45 2.77 -14.65 5.96
CA SER A 45 2.57 -13.20 5.94
C SER A 45 3.85 -12.39 6.21
N ASP A 46 4.74 -12.89 7.07
CA ASP A 46 6.04 -12.24 7.34
C ASP A 46 6.95 -12.22 6.10
N LYS A 47 6.82 -13.21 5.21
CA LYS A 47 7.53 -13.23 3.92
C LYS A 47 6.89 -12.30 2.92
N ILE A 48 5.56 -12.24 2.88
CA ILE A 48 4.82 -11.30 2.02
C ILE A 48 5.18 -9.86 2.37
N GLU A 49 5.22 -9.51 3.65
CA GLU A 49 5.63 -8.20 4.14
C GLU A 49 7.04 -7.83 3.66
N LYS A 50 8.04 -8.69 3.92
CA LYS A 50 9.43 -8.47 3.49
C LYS A 50 9.58 -8.37 1.97
N LEU A 51 8.87 -9.21 1.22
CA LEU A 51 8.86 -9.14 -0.24
C LEU A 51 8.29 -7.79 -0.73
N SER A 52 7.20 -7.34 -0.10
CA SER A 52 6.55 -6.07 -0.42
C SER A 52 7.48 -4.88 -0.13
N GLU A 53 8.18 -4.89 1.01
CA GLU A 53 9.20 -3.89 1.36
C GLU A 53 10.35 -3.86 0.34
N ILE A 54 10.96 -5.02 0.08
CA ILE A 54 12.09 -5.12 -0.86
C ILE A 54 11.68 -4.65 -2.23
N PHE A 55 10.49 -5.03 -2.71
CA PHE A 55 10.02 -4.64 -4.03
C PHE A 55 9.41 -3.24 -4.08
N SER A 56 9.17 -2.61 -2.92
CA SER A 56 8.53 -1.30 -2.81
C SER A 56 7.13 -1.28 -3.43
N VAL A 57 6.39 -2.36 -3.23
CA VAL A 57 5.00 -2.55 -3.66
C VAL A 57 4.11 -2.85 -2.46
N SER A 58 2.80 -2.75 -2.61
CA SER A 58 1.86 -3.14 -1.55
C SER A 58 1.73 -4.68 -1.47
N PRO A 59 1.46 -5.23 -0.28
CA PRO A 59 1.08 -6.63 -0.14
C PRO A 59 -0.13 -6.99 -1.01
N ALA A 60 -1.11 -6.08 -1.13
CA ALA A 60 -2.27 -6.27 -1.97
C ALA A 60 -1.91 -6.44 -3.46
N PHE A 61 -0.91 -5.71 -3.95
CA PHE A 61 -0.37 -5.92 -5.29
C PHE A 61 0.30 -7.29 -5.38
N LEU A 62 1.21 -7.63 -4.46
CA LEU A 62 1.92 -8.91 -4.51
C LEU A 62 0.97 -10.12 -4.48
N MET A 63 -0.10 -10.01 -3.69
CA MET A 63 -1.17 -11.01 -3.57
C MET A 63 -2.15 -11.02 -4.75
N GLY A 64 -2.10 -10.02 -5.62
CA GLY A 64 -2.95 -9.90 -6.80
C GLY A 64 -4.37 -9.40 -6.53
N TRP A 65 -4.61 -8.78 -5.38
CA TRP A 65 -5.88 -8.14 -5.03
C TRP A 65 -6.06 -6.78 -5.72
N THR A 66 -4.97 -6.18 -6.17
CA THR A 66 -4.97 -4.94 -6.96
C THR A 66 -3.98 -5.00 -8.12
N THR A 67 -4.21 -4.14 -9.10
CA THR A 67 -3.29 -3.89 -10.22
C THR A 67 -2.33 -2.74 -9.92
N SER A 68 -2.65 -1.86 -8.97
CA SER A 68 -1.78 -0.75 -8.57
C SER A 68 -0.65 -1.24 -7.67
N GLN A 69 0.60 -0.99 -8.07
CA GLN A 69 1.79 -1.40 -7.30
C GLN A 69 1.88 -0.74 -5.93
N LYS A 70 1.38 0.49 -5.80
CA LYS A 70 1.30 1.21 -4.53
C LYS A 70 -0.16 1.29 -4.09
N GLU A 71 -0.36 1.32 -2.78
CA GLU A 71 -1.64 1.78 -2.24
C GLU A 71 -1.77 3.27 -2.60
N GLU A 72 -2.75 3.59 -3.44
CA GLU A 72 -3.19 4.96 -3.57
C GLU A 72 -3.91 5.32 -2.28
N VAL A 73 -3.21 6.04 -1.40
CA VAL A 73 -3.85 6.69 -0.27
C VAL A 73 -4.76 7.76 -0.84
N LYS A 74 -6.06 7.47 -0.92
CA LYS A 74 -7.06 8.51 -1.20
C LYS A 74 -7.15 9.39 0.03
N ILE A 75 -6.39 10.47 0.03
CA ILE A 75 -6.47 11.50 1.05
C ILE A 75 -7.87 12.13 0.92
N SER A 76 -8.59 12.20 2.04
CA SER A 76 -9.88 12.88 2.07
C SER A 76 -9.68 14.34 1.66
N PRO A 77 -10.55 14.93 0.82
CA PRO A 77 -10.47 16.36 0.48
C PRO A 77 -10.45 17.27 1.71
N LEU A 78 -11.02 16.82 2.83
CA LEU A 78 -10.96 17.53 4.10
C LEU A 78 -9.53 17.55 4.68
N TYR A 79 -8.84 16.42 4.65
CA TYR A 79 -7.47 16.32 5.14
C TYR A 79 -6.50 17.15 4.29
N GLU A 80 -6.66 17.14 2.95
CA GLU A 80 -5.89 18.03 2.06
C GLU A 80 -6.12 19.52 2.37
N ALA A 81 -7.35 19.88 2.76
CA ALA A 81 -7.68 21.25 3.11
C ALA A 81 -6.99 21.67 4.42
N LEU A 82 -6.93 20.78 5.41
CA LEU A 82 -6.22 21.04 6.67
C LEU A 82 -4.71 21.18 6.45
N GLU A 83 -4.11 20.31 5.65
CA GLU A 83 -2.68 20.38 5.30
C GLU A 83 -2.33 21.70 4.59
N LYS A 84 -3.18 22.16 3.66
CA LYS A 84 -3.00 23.46 2.98
C LYS A 84 -3.09 24.66 3.93
N LEU A 85 -3.79 24.50 5.06
CA LEU A 85 -3.92 25.52 6.08
C LEU A 85 -2.85 25.41 7.17
N ASP A 86 -1.97 24.40 7.10
CA ASP A 86 -0.98 24.06 8.13
C ASP A 86 -1.63 23.86 9.51
N ILE A 87 -2.82 23.25 9.52
CA ILE A 87 -3.59 22.94 10.74
C ILE A 87 -3.52 21.43 10.98
N LYS A 88 -3.18 21.03 12.19
CA LYS A 88 -3.28 19.63 12.60
C LYS A 88 -4.68 19.32 13.09
N GLU A 89 -5.16 18.10 12.85
CA GLU A 89 -6.49 17.68 13.28
C GLU A 89 -6.67 17.81 14.80
N GLU A 90 -5.61 17.55 15.57
CA GLU A 90 -5.61 17.65 17.03
C GLU A 90 -5.68 19.10 17.55
N GLU A 91 -5.47 20.09 16.69
CA GLU A 91 -5.54 21.52 17.05
C GLU A 91 -6.96 22.08 16.91
N LEU A 92 -7.88 21.35 16.25
CA LEU A 92 -9.25 21.80 16.03
C LEU A 92 -10.12 21.61 17.28
N THR A 93 -10.76 22.70 17.70
CA THR A 93 -11.74 22.66 18.78
C THR A 93 -13.10 22.14 18.30
N GLU A 94 -13.91 21.61 19.22
CA GLU A 94 -15.29 21.18 18.92
C GLU A 94 -16.15 22.32 18.33
N GLU A 95 -15.91 23.55 18.79
CA GLU A 95 -16.60 24.74 18.29
C GLU A 95 -16.24 25.03 16.83
N GLU A 96 -14.96 24.98 16.47
CA GLU A 96 -14.49 25.16 15.09
C GLU A 96 -15.04 24.09 14.16
N VAL A 97 -15.04 22.83 14.60
CA VAL A 97 -15.63 21.71 13.84
C VAL A 97 -17.13 21.95 13.61
N SER A 98 -17.86 22.38 14.64
CA SER A 98 -19.28 22.72 14.52
C SER A 98 -19.51 23.86 13.52
N ASN A 99 -18.67 24.90 13.56
CA ASN A 99 -18.72 26.02 12.63
C ASN A 99 -18.47 25.58 11.18
N ILE A 100 -17.50 24.68 10.95
CA ILE A 100 -17.22 24.10 9.62
C ILE A 100 -18.45 23.35 9.09
N VAL A 101 -19.09 22.51 9.91
CA VAL A 101 -20.30 21.76 9.53
C VAL A 101 -21.44 22.71 9.16
N ASN A 102 -21.68 23.74 9.98
CA ASN A 102 -22.70 24.74 9.72
C ASN A 102 -22.46 25.48 8.39
N PHE A 103 -21.22 25.86 8.12
CA PHE A 103 -20.85 26.51 6.87
C PHE A 103 -21.07 25.61 5.64
N ILE A 104 -20.69 24.33 5.72
CA ILE A 104 -20.93 23.36 4.64
C ILE A 104 -22.43 23.20 4.36
N ASN A 105 -23.26 23.13 5.40
CA ASN A 105 -24.71 23.04 5.27
C ASN A 105 -25.31 24.28 4.61
N PHE A 106 -24.83 25.47 4.98
CA PHE A 106 -25.20 26.74 4.34
C PHE A 106 -24.84 26.73 2.83
N MET A 107 -23.61 26.36 2.49
CA MET A 107 -23.14 26.28 1.10
C MET A 107 -23.95 25.29 0.26
N ARG A 108 -24.39 24.17 0.85
CA ARG A 108 -25.25 23.19 0.18
C ARG A 108 -26.67 23.70 -0.04
N SER A 109 -27.20 24.45 0.92
CA SER A 109 -28.55 25.02 0.85
C SER A 109 -28.67 26.08 -0.26
N ASN A 110 -27.59 26.83 -0.51
CA ASN A 110 -27.53 27.85 -1.56
C ASN A 110 -27.22 27.32 -2.97
N LYS A 111 -26.99 26.00 -3.14
CA LYS A 111 -26.76 25.36 -4.45
C LYS A 111 -28.03 24.82 -5.12
N LYS A 112 -29.20 25.00 -4.50
CA LYS A 112 -30.52 24.74 -5.11
C LYS A 112 -31.05 26.01 -5.77
#